data_AF-A0A943J1M6-F1
#
_entry.id   AF-A0A943J1M6-F1
#
_cell.length_a   1.000
_cell.length_b   1.000
_cell.length_c   1.000
_cell.angle_alpha   90.00
_cell.angle_beta   90.00
_cell.angle_gamma   90.00
#
_symmetry.space_group_name_H-M   'P 1'
#
loop_
_entity.id
_entity.type
_entity.pdbx_description
1 polymer ?
#
loop_
_entity_poly.entity_id
_entity_poly.type
_entity_poly.pdbx_seq_one_letter_code
_entity_poly.pdbx_strand_id
1 'polypeptide(L)'
;MNKKQFLDEIKQKLRGLEESDVKKSIDYYDEMIDDYVENGKSEEEAVSSLGSVDDIATSILKEISLPKLVKAGIKAKRKLLWWEIALLVIGSPVWVPILLAVVLILLSIYIVIWSIVVALYSINLAFAAVGVLGIAGSVFLMVLGNLYQGLFYLGIGLVFSGIAILLFFAFNKISVCVIRFGNLIFRGIKSLFIRKRGLSNE
;
A
#
# COMPACT_ATOMS: atom_id res chain seq x y z
N MET A 1 47.56 -5.45 17.45
CA MET A 1 47.31 -4.85 16.11
C MET A 1 48.11 -3.58 16.05
N ASN A 2 48.84 -3.35 14.95
CA ASN A 2 49.65 -2.15 14.78
C ASN A 2 48.75 -0.95 14.39
N LYS A 3 49.18 0.28 14.68
CA LYS A 3 48.46 1.54 14.37
C LYS A 3 47.88 1.55 12.94
N LYS A 4 48.68 1.19 11.94
CA LYS A 4 48.24 1.19 10.52
C LYS A 4 47.10 0.21 10.25
N GLN A 5 47.17 -0.99 10.84
CA GLN A 5 46.14 -2.02 10.65
C GLN A 5 44.82 -1.60 11.29
N PHE A 6 44.89 -0.98 12.47
CA PHE A 6 43.72 -0.50 13.19
C PHE A 6 42.96 0.59 12.41
N LEU A 7 43.68 1.59 11.90
CA LEU A 7 43.07 2.67 11.12
C LEU A 7 42.50 2.19 9.78
N ASP A 8 43.17 1.23 9.12
CA ASP A 8 42.66 0.62 7.89
C ASP A 8 41.38 -0.20 8.14
N GLU A 9 41.27 -0.92 9.27
CA GLU A 9 40.05 -1.64 9.63
C GLU A 9 38.88 -0.69 9.92
N ILE A 10 39.11 0.43 10.63
CA ILE A 10 38.10 1.47 10.84
C ILE A 10 37.65 2.04 9.50
N LYS A 11 38.59 2.36 8.61
CA LYS A 11 38.31 2.87 7.25
C LYS A 11 37.48 1.89 6.43
N GLN A 12 37.74 0.59 6.55
CA GLN A 12 36.95 -0.45 5.88
C GLN A 12 35.52 -0.53 6.43
N LYS A 13 35.33 -0.41 7.75
CA LYS A 13 33.99 -0.44 8.37
C LYS A 13 33.16 0.81 8.08
N LEU A 14 33.81 1.96 7.87
CA LEU A 14 33.15 3.21 7.50
C LEU A 14 32.96 3.38 5.98
N ARG A 15 33.27 2.34 5.19
CA ARG A 15 33.19 2.39 3.73
C ARG A 15 31.75 2.64 3.26
N GLY A 16 31.53 3.76 2.59
CA GLY A 16 30.23 4.20 2.09
C GLY A 16 29.81 5.58 2.60
N LEU A 17 30.40 6.03 3.70
CA LEU A 17 30.24 7.40 4.22
C LEU A 17 30.96 8.43 3.35
N GLU A 18 30.71 9.71 3.61
CA GLU A 18 31.38 10.81 2.92
C GLU A 18 32.88 10.83 3.26
N GLU A 19 33.75 11.00 2.25
CA GLU A 19 35.21 10.93 2.45
C GLU A 19 35.71 11.93 3.50
N SER A 20 35.06 13.10 3.62
CA SER A 20 35.38 14.09 4.65
C SER A 20 35.08 13.60 6.06
N ASP A 21 34.00 12.84 6.25
CA ASP A 21 33.59 12.34 7.57
C ASP A 21 34.48 11.15 7.95
N VAL A 22 34.79 10.25 7.01
CA VAL A 22 35.73 9.14 7.23
C VAL A 22 37.13 9.66 7.59
N LYS A 23 37.62 10.68 6.87
CA LYS A 23 38.93 11.25 7.12
C LYS A 23 39.02 11.89 8.51
N LYS A 24 38.01 12.69 8.90
CA LYS A 24 37.96 13.29 10.24
C LYS A 24 37.99 12.26 11.36
N SER A 25 37.25 11.16 11.21
CA SER A 25 37.27 10.09 12.21
C SER A 25 38.63 9.40 12.27
N ILE A 26 39.26 9.12 11.13
CA ILE A 26 40.60 8.51 11.10
C ILE A 26 41.63 9.44 11.74
N ASP A 27 41.64 10.71 11.36
CA ASP A 27 42.58 11.72 11.89
C ASP A 27 42.43 11.86 13.42
N TYR A 28 41.20 11.82 13.95
CA TYR A 28 40.95 11.86 15.40
C TYR A 28 41.56 10.67 16.16
N TYR A 29 41.36 9.44 15.65
CA TYR A 29 41.94 8.25 16.28
C TYR A 29 43.45 8.14 16.04
N ASP A 30 43.97 8.70 14.94
CA ASP A 30 45.40 8.81 14.66
C ASP A 30 46.10 9.68 15.71
N GLU A 31 45.55 10.88 15.98
CA GLU A 31 46.02 11.79 17.03
C GLU A 31 45.94 11.16 18.42
N MET A 32 44.82 10.49 18.76
CA MET A 32 44.70 9.82 20.06
C MET A 32 45.74 8.70 20.26
N ILE A 33 46.06 7.94 19.21
CA ILE A 33 47.09 6.88 19.31
C ILE A 33 48.47 7.53 19.48
N ASP A 34 48.76 8.61 18.76
CA ASP A 34 50.03 9.33 18.88
C ASP A 34 50.23 9.92 20.28
N ASP A 35 49.19 10.47 20.89
CA ASP A 35 49.22 10.93 22.28
C ASP A 35 49.60 9.79 23.25
N TYR A 36 49.05 8.59 23.06
CA TYR A 36 49.40 7.44 23.92
C TYR A 36 50.84 6.97 23.72
N VAL A 37 51.34 7.03 22.48
CA VAL A 37 52.73 6.66 22.16
C VAL A 37 53.71 7.70 22.74
N GLU A 38 53.39 8.99 22.66
CA GLU A 38 54.20 10.07 23.26
C GLU A 38 54.24 9.96 24.80
N ASN A 39 53.15 9.48 25.41
CA ASN A 39 53.08 9.18 26.85
C ASN A 39 53.78 7.86 27.25
N GLY A 40 54.55 7.24 26.35
CA GLY A 40 55.43 6.11 26.63
C GLY A 40 54.78 4.73 26.53
N LYS A 41 53.59 4.61 25.94
CA LYS A 41 52.98 3.31 25.61
C LYS A 41 53.46 2.80 24.25
N SER A 42 53.49 1.48 24.06
CA SER A 42 53.68 0.91 22.72
C SER A 42 52.43 1.10 21.86
N GLU A 43 52.58 1.08 20.53
CA GLU A 43 51.44 1.20 19.60
C GLU A 43 50.37 0.12 19.86
N GLU A 44 50.79 -1.09 20.21
CA GLU A 44 49.88 -2.19 20.51
C GLU A 44 49.08 -1.96 21.80
N GLU A 45 49.70 -1.37 22.82
CA GLU A 45 49.04 -1.01 24.09
C GLU A 45 48.10 0.19 23.94
N ALA A 46 48.48 1.17 23.12
CA ALA A 46 47.65 2.31 22.76
C ALA A 46 46.36 1.86 22.06
N VAL A 47 46.48 1.01 21.05
CA VAL A 47 45.33 0.46 20.31
C VAL A 47 44.44 -0.41 21.21
N SER A 48 45.04 -1.21 22.09
CA SER A 48 44.29 -2.02 23.07
C SER A 48 43.48 -1.16 24.06
N SER A 49 43.98 0.03 24.39
CA SER A 49 43.32 0.97 25.31
C SER A 49 42.07 1.64 24.71
N LEU A 50 41.97 1.72 23.37
CA LEU A 50 40.88 2.41 22.66
C LEU A 50 39.62 1.53 22.48
N GLY A 51 39.72 0.22 22.72
CA GLY A 51 38.61 -0.73 22.58
C GLY A 51 38.56 -1.40 21.21
N SER A 52 37.45 -2.08 20.91
CA SER A 52 37.31 -2.85 19.67
C SER A 52 36.99 -1.94 18.47
N VAL A 53 37.50 -2.31 17.30
CA VAL A 53 37.23 -1.59 16.03
C VAL A 53 35.74 -1.55 15.69
N ASP A 54 34.98 -2.59 16.08
CA ASP A 54 33.52 -2.65 15.92
C ASP A 54 32.78 -1.61 16.77
N ASP A 55 33.17 -1.46 18.04
CA ASP A 55 32.54 -0.52 18.96
C ASP A 55 32.80 0.93 18.53
N ILE A 56 34.02 1.19 18.05
CA ILE A 56 34.43 2.49 17.51
C ILE A 56 33.64 2.81 16.25
N ALA A 57 33.59 1.90 15.28
CA ALA A 57 32.81 2.10 14.05
C ALA A 57 31.33 2.35 14.36
N THR A 58 30.76 1.62 15.32
CA THR A 58 29.37 1.79 15.75
C THR A 58 29.14 3.15 16.42
N SER A 59 30.09 3.62 17.21
CA SER A 59 30.01 4.93 17.88
C SER A 59 30.07 6.08 16.86
N ILE A 60 30.99 6.00 15.89
CA ILE A 60 31.08 6.96 14.78
C ILE A 60 29.78 6.97 13.97
N LEU A 61 29.21 5.80 13.66
CA LEU A 61 27.95 5.70 12.92
C LEU A 61 26.76 6.28 13.70
N LYS A 62 26.75 6.20 15.04
CA LYS A 62 25.71 6.80 15.89
C LYS A 62 25.79 8.33 15.91
N GLU A 63 26.98 8.90 15.81
CA GLU A 63 27.19 10.36 15.76
C GLU A 63 26.79 10.95 14.40
N ILE A 64 26.87 10.15 13.33
CA ILE A 64 26.48 10.58 11.99
C ILE A 64 24.95 10.63 11.85
N SER A 65 24.45 11.76 11.37
CA SER A 65 23.02 11.97 11.14
C SER A 65 22.41 10.92 10.19
N LEU A 66 21.22 10.40 10.52
CA LEU A 66 20.47 9.44 9.71
C LEU A 66 20.38 9.78 8.20
N PRO A 67 20.18 11.05 7.77
CA PRO A 67 20.13 11.38 6.35
C PRO A 67 21.45 11.09 5.61
N LYS A 68 22.59 11.30 6.28
CA LYS A 68 23.92 10.99 5.72
C LYS A 68 24.14 9.48 5.59
N LEU A 69 23.70 8.70 6.58
CA LEU A 69 23.76 7.23 6.55
C LEU A 69 22.88 6.64 5.44
N VAL A 70 21.67 7.18 5.24
CA VAL A 70 20.78 6.76 4.15
C VAL A 70 21.40 7.10 2.79
N LYS A 71 21.98 8.29 2.64
CA LYS A 71 22.66 8.71 1.41
C LYS A 71 23.89 7.83 1.11
N ALA A 72 24.65 7.44 2.14
CA ALA A 72 25.75 6.50 2.06
C ALA A 72 25.30 5.10 1.60
N GLY A 73 24.22 4.58 2.19
CA GLY A 73 23.61 3.29 1.81
C GLY A 73 23.06 3.28 0.38
N ILE A 74 22.57 4.42 -0.11
CA ILE A 74 22.12 4.59 -1.52
C ILE A 74 23.32 4.70 -2.47
N LYS A 75 24.42 5.36 -2.05
CA LYS A 75 25.66 5.49 -2.83
C LYS A 75 26.43 4.18 -2.93
N ALA A 76 26.26 3.26 -1.98
CA ALA A 76 26.70 1.87 -2.08
C ALA A 76 25.88 1.13 -3.15
N LYS A 77 26.02 1.57 -4.40
CA LYS A 77 25.45 0.90 -5.57
C LYS A 77 25.93 -0.54 -5.56
N ARG A 78 25.00 -1.46 -5.29
CA ARG A 78 25.03 -2.79 -5.91
C ARG A 78 25.38 -2.56 -7.38
N LYS A 79 26.52 -3.09 -7.84
CA LYS A 79 26.77 -3.22 -9.29
C LYS A 79 25.73 -4.22 -9.79
N LEU A 80 24.56 -3.71 -10.18
CA LEU A 80 23.56 -4.51 -10.86
C LEU A 80 24.25 -5.11 -12.08
N LEU A 81 24.18 -6.42 -12.20
CA LEU A 81 24.79 -7.09 -13.33
C LEU A 81 24.05 -6.59 -14.58
N TRP A 82 24.80 -6.18 -15.59
CA TRP A 82 24.48 -5.90 -16.98
C TRP A 82 23.23 -6.66 -17.49
N TRP A 83 23.08 -7.93 -17.12
CA TRP A 83 21.90 -8.74 -17.44
C TRP A 83 20.63 -8.34 -16.69
N GLU A 84 20.70 -7.99 -15.40
CA GLU A 84 19.57 -7.43 -14.63
C GLU A 84 19.11 -6.09 -15.21
N ILE A 85 20.03 -5.25 -15.69
CA ILE A 85 19.69 -3.98 -16.35
C ILE A 85 19.01 -4.24 -17.69
N ALA A 86 19.50 -5.19 -18.49
CA ALA A 86 18.85 -5.58 -19.74
C ALA A 86 17.45 -6.17 -19.51
N LEU A 87 17.28 -7.02 -18.49
CA LEU A 87 15.98 -7.52 -18.03
C LEU A 87 15.06 -6.40 -17.54
N LEU A 88 15.60 -5.39 -16.85
CA LEU A 88 14.84 -4.24 -16.36
C LEU A 88 14.41 -3.33 -17.52
N VAL A 89 15.25 -3.16 -18.55
CA VAL A 89 14.96 -2.35 -19.73
C VAL A 89 13.94 -3.05 -20.64
N ILE A 90 14.04 -4.37 -20.80
CA ILE A 90 13.03 -5.17 -21.54
C ILE A 90 11.74 -5.32 -20.72
N GLY A 91 11.86 -5.39 -19.39
CA GLY A 91 10.73 -5.44 -18.47
C GLY A 91 10.03 -4.09 -18.30
N SER A 92 10.74 -2.97 -18.44
CA SER A 92 10.21 -1.61 -18.24
C SER A 92 8.96 -1.30 -19.08
N PRO A 93 8.90 -1.66 -20.38
CA PRO A 93 7.68 -1.55 -21.17
C PRO A 93 6.59 -2.56 -20.78
N VAL A 94 6.92 -3.65 -20.09
CA VAL A 94 6.00 -4.75 -19.72
C VAL A 94 5.33 -4.50 -18.36
N TRP A 95 5.99 -3.82 -17.43
CA TRP A 95 5.40 -3.49 -16.12
C TRP A 95 4.20 -2.53 -16.25
N VAL A 96 4.25 -1.58 -17.18
CA VAL A 96 3.18 -0.61 -17.43
C VAL A 96 1.86 -1.30 -17.86
N PRO A 97 1.82 -2.13 -18.91
CA PRO A 97 0.60 -2.84 -19.31
C PRO A 97 0.14 -3.86 -18.27
N ILE A 98 1.05 -4.49 -17.50
CA ILE A 98 0.66 -5.38 -16.40
C ILE A 98 -0.06 -4.59 -15.30
N LEU A 99 0.52 -3.47 -14.86
CA LEU A 99 -0.09 -2.60 -13.86
C LEU A 99 -1.45 -2.08 -14.35
N LEU A 100 -1.51 -1.64 -15.60
CA LEU A 100 -2.76 -1.20 -16.23
C LEU A 100 -3.80 -2.31 -16.26
N ALA A 101 -3.43 -3.54 -16.65
CA ALA A 101 -4.33 -4.69 -16.67
C ALA A 101 -4.88 -5.00 -15.28
N VAL A 102 -4.04 -4.96 -14.24
CA VAL A 102 -4.49 -5.16 -12.85
C VAL A 102 -5.48 -4.07 -12.43
N VAL A 103 -5.21 -2.80 -12.77
CA VAL A 103 -6.14 -1.69 -12.49
C VAL A 103 -7.48 -1.89 -13.19
N LEU A 104 -7.47 -2.29 -14.47
CA LEU A 104 -8.69 -2.54 -15.24
C LEU A 104 -9.50 -3.73 -14.69
N ILE A 105 -8.84 -4.79 -14.23
CA ILE A 105 -9.51 -5.92 -13.57
C ILE A 105 -10.20 -5.47 -12.29
N LEU A 106 -9.52 -4.69 -11.45
CA LEU A 106 -10.11 -4.15 -10.23
C LEU A 106 -11.29 -3.21 -10.52
N LEU A 107 -11.15 -2.35 -11.53
CA LEU A 107 -12.22 -1.48 -11.98
C LEU A 107 -13.43 -2.27 -12.51
N SER A 108 -13.19 -3.32 -13.29
CA SER A 108 -14.24 -4.21 -13.80
C SER A 108 -15.04 -4.85 -12.66
N ILE A 109 -14.34 -5.42 -11.66
CA ILE A 109 -14.99 -6.00 -10.48
C ILE A 109 -15.83 -4.95 -9.75
N TYR A 110 -15.32 -3.73 -9.60
CA TYR A 110 -16.06 -2.63 -8.97
C TYR A 110 -17.34 -2.29 -9.76
N ILE A 111 -17.25 -2.15 -11.08
CA ILE A 111 -18.40 -1.84 -11.95
C ILE A 111 -19.45 -2.95 -11.86
N VAL A 112 -19.05 -4.23 -11.87
CA VAL A 112 -19.98 -5.37 -11.76
C VAL A 112 -20.73 -5.36 -10.43
N ILE A 113 -20.04 -5.05 -9.32
CA ILE A 113 -20.69 -4.95 -8.01
C ILE A 113 -21.74 -3.84 -8.01
N TRP A 114 -21.40 -2.67 -8.56
CA TRP A 114 -22.32 -1.53 -8.61
C TRP A 114 -23.46 -1.72 -9.63
N SER A 115 -23.23 -2.41 -10.74
CA SER A 115 -24.27 -2.67 -11.74
C SER A 115 -25.39 -3.52 -11.17
N ILE A 116 -25.08 -4.50 -10.32
CA ILE A 116 -26.08 -5.30 -9.58
C ILE A 116 -26.94 -4.40 -8.69
N VAL A 117 -26.32 -3.46 -7.97
CA VAL A 117 -27.05 -2.51 -7.10
C VAL A 117 -27.97 -1.63 -7.95
N VAL A 118 -27.46 -1.04 -9.04
CA VAL A 118 -28.26 -0.20 -9.94
C VAL A 118 -29.42 -0.97 -10.57
N ALA A 119 -29.20 -2.23 -10.99
CA ALA A 119 -30.24 -3.07 -11.56
C ALA A 119 -31.38 -3.34 -10.56
N LEU A 120 -31.06 -3.65 -9.30
CA LEU A 120 -32.04 -3.85 -8.24
C LEU A 120 -32.89 -2.59 -8.02
N TYR A 121 -32.24 -1.42 -7.91
CA TYR A 121 -32.98 -0.16 -7.74
C TYR A 121 -33.78 0.25 -8.98
N SER A 122 -33.33 -0.10 -10.19
CA SER A 122 -34.08 0.14 -11.43
C SER A 122 -35.39 -0.63 -11.47
N ILE A 123 -35.37 -1.90 -11.02
CA ILE A 123 -36.59 -2.71 -10.87
C ILE A 123 -37.55 -2.08 -9.87
N ASN A 124 -37.02 -1.61 -8.73
CA ASN A 124 -37.83 -0.94 -7.72
C ASN A 124 -38.50 0.33 -8.27
N LEU A 125 -37.74 1.15 -8.99
CA LEU A 125 -38.23 2.38 -9.62
C LEU A 125 -39.31 2.10 -10.65
N ALA A 126 -39.18 1.02 -11.44
CA ALA A 126 -40.19 0.63 -12.42
C ALA A 126 -41.51 0.27 -11.72
N PHE A 127 -41.47 -0.52 -10.64
CA PHE A 127 -42.68 -0.85 -9.86
C PHE A 127 -43.29 0.38 -9.19
N ALA A 128 -42.47 1.27 -8.64
CA ALA A 128 -42.93 2.52 -8.05
C ALA A 128 -43.61 3.41 -9.11
N ALA A 129 -43.03 3.52 -10.31
CA ALA A 129 -43.59 4.29 -11.41
C ALA A 129 -44.94 3.73 -11.87
N VAL A 130 -45.05 2.41 -12.04
CA VAL A 130 -46.33 1.75 -12.36
C VAL A 130 -47.36 1.97 -11.25
N GLY A 131 -46.96 1.93 -9.98
CA GLY A 131 -47.83 2.23 -8.85
C GLY A 131 -48.41 3.65 -8.91
N VAL A 132 -47.54 4.65 -9.10
CA VAL A 132 -47.93 6.07 -9.18
C VAL A 132 -48.79 6.34 -10.41
N LEU A 133 -48.40 5.83 -11.58
CA LEU A 133 -49.15 6.00 -12.82
C LEU A 133 -50.50 5.26 -12.76
N GLY A 134 -50.58 4.10 -12.10
CA GLY A 134 -51.83 3.39 -11.89
C GLY A 134 -52.81 4.19 -11.03
N ILE A 135 -52.33 4.80 -9.94
CA ILE A 135 -53.16 5.67 -9.09
C ILE A 135 -53.58 6.93 -9.86
N ALA A 136 -52.66 7.63 -10.52
CA ALA A 136 -52.98 8.84 -11.30
C ALA A 136 -53.97 8.52 -12.45
N GLY A 137 -53.72 7.43 -13.17
CA GLY A 137 -54.59 6.93 -14.24
C GLY A 137 -55.98 6.56 -13.73
N SER A 138 -56.09 6.02 -12.51
CA SER A 138 -57.39 5.69 -11.92
C SER A 138 -58.26 6.93 -11.70
N VAL A 139 -57.69 8.00 -11.14
CA VAL A 139 -58.39 9.27 -10.91
C VAL A 139 -58.83 9.87 -12.24
N PHE A 140 -57.93 9.87 -13.24
CA PHE A 140 -58.23 10.40 -14.56
C PHE A 140 -59.38 9.65 -15.26
N LEU A 141 -59.36 8.30 -15.23
CA LEU A 141 -60.41 7.48 -15.85
C LEU A 141 -61.76 7.58 -15.13
N MET A 142 -61.76 7.76 -13.81
CA MET A 142 -63.00 8.00 -13.04
C MET A 142 -63.65 9.34 -13.42
N VAL A 143 -62.85 10.40 -13.63
CA VAL A 143 -63.36 11.71 -14.07
C VAL A 143 -63.98 11.65 -15.47
N LEU A 144 -63.46 10.78 -16.35
CA LEU A 144 -64.02 10.53 -17.69
C LEU A 144 -65.29 9.65 -17.70
N GLY A 145 -65.79 9.22 -16.53
CA GLY A 145 -67.03 8.45 -16.41
C GLY A 145 -66.86 6.92 -16.45
N ASN A 146 -65.63 6.41 -16.58
CA ASN A 146 -65.35 4.97 -16.62
C ASN A 146 -64.99 4.41 -15.23
N LEU A 147 -65.98 4.32 -14.35
CA LEU A 147 -65.80 3.91 -12.94
C LEU A 147 -65.16 2.51 -12.78
N TYR A 148 -65.61 1.51 -13.54
CA TYR A 148 -65.12 0.13 -13.42
C TYR A 148 -63.64 0.01 -13.79
N GLN A 149 -63.23 0.68 -14.88
CA GLN A 149 -61.82 0.68 -15.30
C GLN A 149 -60.97 1.47 -14.30
N GLY A 150 -61.44 2.65 -13.85
CA GLY A 150 -60.74 3.43 -12.84
C GLY A 150 -60.48 2.65 -11.56
N LEU A 151 -61.48 1.94 -11.03
CA LEU A 151 -61.35 1.14 -9.81
C LEU A 151 -60.33 -0.01 -9.98
N PHE A 152 -60.29 -0.62 -11.17
CA PHE A 152 -59.32 -1.67 -11.50
C PHE A 152 -57.88 -1.11 -11.53
N TYR A 153 -57.65 0.02 -12.19
CA TYR A 153 -56.33 0.69 -12.21
C TYR A 153 -55.89 1.18 -10.82
N LEU A 154 -56.84 1.57 -9.96
CA LEU A 154 -56.56 1.93 -8.56
C LEU A 154 -56.02 0.72 -7.77
N GLY A 155 -56.65 -0.44 -7.94
CA GLY A 155 -56.18 -1.70 -7.35
C GLY A 155 -54.77 -2.08 -7.81
N ILE A 156 -54.51 -1.98 -9.13
CA ILE A 156 -53.18 -2.19 -9.70
C ILE A 156 -52.15 -1.23 -9.07
N GLY A 157 -52.47 0.07 -9.03
CA GLY A 157 -51.59 1.08 -8.47
C GLY A 157 -51.23 0.82 -7.00
N LEU A 158 -52.22 0.47 -6.18
CA LEU A 158 -52.03 0.12 -4.77
C LEU A 158 -51.15 -1.13 -4.59
N VAL A 159 -51.42 -2.21 -5.34
CA VAL A 159 -50.64 -3.45 -5.25
C VAL A 159 -49.18 -3.21 -5.64
N PHE A 160 -48.93 -2.52 -6.76
CA PHE A 160 -47.58 -2.24 -7.22
C PHE A 160 -46.83 -1.27 -6.30
N SER A 161 -47.52 -0.28 -5.74
CA SER A 161 -46.92 0.61 -4.72
C SER A 161 -46.53 -0.13 -3.45
N GLY A 162 -47.37 -1.06 -2.97
CA GLY A 162 -47.07 -1.92 -1.82
C GLY A 162 -45.89 -2.84 -2.09
N ILE A 163 -45.82 -3.47 -3.26
CA ILE A 163 -44.69 -4.29 -3.69
C ILE A 163 -43.40 -3.45 -3.78
N ALA A 164 -43.47 -2.23 -4.32
CA ALA A 164 -42.31 -1.35 -4.41
C ALA A 164 -41.72 -1.02 -3.02
N ILE A 165 -42.55 -0.72 -2.03
CA ILE A 165 -42.09 -0.44 -0.66
C ILE A 165 -41.45 -1.70 -0.03
N LEU A 166 -42.07 -2.87 -0.18
CA LEU A 166 -41.52 -4.12 0.34
C LEU A 166 -40.18 -4.48 -0.32
N LEU A 167 -40.11 -4.36 -1.65
CA LEU A 167 -38.88 -4.59 -2.40
C LEU A 167 -37.78 -3.59 -2.02
N PHE A 168 -38.12 -2.34 -1.68
CA PHE A 168 -37.13 -1.36 -1.26
C PHE A 168 -36.40 -1.80 0.02
N PHE A 169 -37.14 -2.27 1.03
CA PHE A 169 -36.55 -2.83 2.25
C PHE A 169 -35.72 -4.09 1.98
N ALA A 170 -36.23 -5.00 1.12
CA ALA A 170 -35.51 -6.21 0.74
C ALA A 170 -34.20 -5.89 0.01
N PHE A 171 -34.25 -4.98 -0.97
CA PHE A 171 -33.09 -4.59 -1.76
C PHE A 171 -32.07 -3.83 -0.94
N ASN A 172 -32.48 -2.99 0.02
CA ASN A 172 -31.53 -2.33 0.91
C ASN A 172 -30.73 -3.34 1.75
N LYS A 173 -31.37 -4.42 2.24
CA LYS A 173 -30.65 -5.52 2.92
C LYS A 173 -29.71 -6.25 1.96
N ILE A 174 -30.15 -6.52 0.72
CA ILE A 174 -29.33 -7.18 -0.29
C ILE A 174 -28.13 -6.32 -0.68
N SER A 175 -28.28 -5.00 -0.86
CA SER A 175 -27.16 -4.11 -1.19
C SER A 175 -26.12 -4.08 -0.07
N VAL A 176 -26.55 -4.07 1.19
CA VAL A 176 -25.62 -4.18 2.33
C VAL A 176 -24.90 -5.54 2.32
N CYS A 177 -25.60 -6.62 1.98
CA CYS A 177 -25.00 -7.96 1.85
C CYS A 177 -23.94 -7.99 0.73
N VAL A 178 -24.25 -7.44 -0.45
CA VAL A 178 -23.35 -7.36 -1.60
C VAL A 178 -22.09 -6.56 -1.26
N ILE A 179 -22.23 -5.42 -0.58
CA ILE A 179 -21.08 -4.59 -0.16
C ILE A 179 -20.23 -5.32 0.89
N ARG A 180 -20.86 -6.01 1.86
CA ARG A 180 -20.12 -6.84 2.83
C ARG A 180 -19.36 -7.97 2.15
N PHE A 181 -19.97 -8.63 1.17
CA PHE A 181 -19.32 -9.70 0.41
C PHE A 181 -18.14 -9.17 -0.42
N GLY A 182 -18.29 -8.02 -1.08
CA GLY A 182 -17.18 -7.33 -1.75
C GLY A 182 -16.02 -7.02 -0.80
N ASN A 183 -16.33 -6.53 0.41
CA ASN A 183 -15.32 -6.28 1.44
C ASN A 183 -14.66 -7.57 1.97
N LEU A 184 -15.38 -8.69 2.03
CA LEU A 184 -14.81 -9.99 2.41
C LEU A 184 -13.81 -10.48 1.38
N ILE A 185 -14.14 -10.39 0.09
CA ILE A 185 -13.22 -10.73 -1.01
C ILE A 185 -11.97 -9.84 -0.93
N PHE A 186 -12.15 -8.54 -0.76
CA PHE A 186 -11.02 -7.61 -0.64
C PHE A 186 -10.12 -7.90 0.57
N ARG A 187 -10.72 -8.21 1.72
CA ARG A 187 -9.99 -8.66 2.91
C ARG A 187 -9.27 -9.99 2.69
N GLY A 188 -9.88 -10.93 1.97
CA GLY A 188 -9.27 -12.20 1.57
C GLY A 188 -8.02 -11.97 0.72
N ILE A 189 -8.12 -11.16 -0.34
CA ILE A 189 -7.00 -10.77 -1.19
C ILE A 189 -5.89 -10.09 -0.36
N LYS A 190 -6.25 -9.14 0.51
CA LYS A 190 -5.30 -8.46 1.39
C LYS A 190 -4.60 -9.44 2.35
N SER A 191 -5.34 -10.40 2.92
CA SER A 191 -4.79 -11.41 3.83
C SER A 191 -3.80 -12.36 3.14
N LEU A 192 -4.02 -12.71 1.87
CA LEU A 192 -3.07 -13.50 1.07
C LEU A 192 -1.74 -12.75 0.87
N PHE A 193 -1.79 -11.43 0.72
CA PHE A 193 -0.58 -10.60 0.58
C PHE A 193 0.17 -10.42 1.91
N ILE A 194 -0.54 -10.30 3.03
CA ILE A 194 0.07 -10.13 4.37
C ILE A 194 0.64 -11.47 4.89
N ARG A 195 -0.06 -12.58 4.68
CA ARG A 195 0.38 -13.91 5.14
C ARG A 195 1.69 -14.37 4.50
N LYS A 196 2.02 -13.88 3.30
CA LYS A 196 3.29 -14.22 2.61
C LYS A 196 4.53 -13.55 3.21
N ARG A 197 4.39 -12.52 4.06
CA ARG A 197 5.53 -11.89 4.76
C ARG A 197 5.91 -12.57 6.08
N GLY A 198 5.04 -13.42 6.63
CA GLY A 198 5.28 -14.12 7.90
C GLY A 198 6.07 -15.44 7.77
N LEU A 199 6.17 -16.00 6.56
CA LEU A 199 6.77 -17.34 6.31
C LEU A 199 8.16 -17.28 5.65
N SER A 200 8.78 -16.10 5.56
CA SER A 200 10.14 -15.95 5.02
C SER A 200 11.19 -15.69 6.11
N ASN A 201 10.79 -15.73 7.40
CA ASN A 201 11.65 -15.44 8.55
C ASN A 201 11.76 -16.62 9.53
N GLU A 202 11.41 -17.84 9.10
CA GLU A 202 11.70 -19.08 9.83
C GLU A 202 12.63 -19.97 9.02
#